data_AF-A0A098LFV1-F1
#
_entry.id   AF-A0A098LFV1-F1
#
_cell.length_a   1.000
_cell.length_b   1.000
_cell.length_c   1.000
_cell.angle_alpha   90.00
_cell.angle_beta   90.00
_cell.angle_gamma   90.00
#
_symmetry.space_group_name_H-M   'P 1'
#
loop_
_entity.id
_entity.type
_entity.pdbx_description
1 polymer ?
#
loop_
_entity_poly.entity_id
_entity_poly.type
_entity_poly.pdbx_seq_one_letter_code
_entity_poly.pdbx_strand_id
1 'polypeptide(L)'
;MEEDEGMILEEIYDKVKPYLSAEGIKAIEEQGLTVIDSDGDLTTPTIKNRECAYAIYEKGILKCGIEKAYLMGKIDYKKPISCHLYPIRISKYEHYDALNYDRWNICSPACSNGESLQVPIYKFLKDPLIRKYGEDWYNSLVKTIEKI
;
A
#
# COMPACT_ATOMS: atom_id res chain seq x y z
N MET A 1 -3.61 -6.72 -5.32
CA MET A 1 -2.61 -7.26 -4.39
C MET A 1 -1.87 -8.36 -5.12
N GLU A 2 -0.66 -8.73 -4.68
CA GLU A 2 -0.05 -9.95 -5.21
C GLU A 2 -0.79 -11.19 -4.66
N GLU A 3 -0.70 -12.32 -5.37
CA GLU A 3 -1.47 -13.53 -5.06
C GLU A 3 -1.15 -14.10 -3.68
N ASP A 4 0.11 -14.01 -3.25
CA ASP A 4 0.60 -14.49 -1.95
C ASP A 4 0.19 -13.58 -0.78
N GLU A 5 -0.08 -12.31 -1.04
CA GLU A 5 -0.43 -11.34 0.01
C GLU A 5 -1.77 -11.67 0.69
N GLY A 6 -2.70 -12.31 -0.02
CA GLY A 6 -3.97 -12.76 0.56
C GLY A 6 -3.78 -13.77 1.68
N MET A 7 -2.97 -14.80 1.44
CA MET A 7 -2.65 -15.83 2.44
C MET A 7 -1.93 -15.22 3.66
N ILE A 8 -1.02 -14.27 3.42
CA ILE A 8 -0.34 -13.58 4.52
C ILE A 8 -1.35 -12.80 5.38
N LEU A 9 -2.36 -12.15 4.77
CA LEU A 9 -3.40 -11.47 5.54
C LEU A 9 -4.20 -12.42 6.43
N GLU A 10 -4.48 -13.64 5.97
CA GLU A 10 -5.13 -14.68 6.77
C GLU A 10 -4.27 -15.08 7.99
N GLU A 11 -2.97 -15.31 7.78
CA GLU A 11 -2.05 -15.72 8.84
C GLU A 11 -1.87 -14.66 9.93
N ILE A 12 -1.88 -13.38 9.56
CA ILE A 12 -1.61 -12.28 10.50
C ILE A 12 -2.87 -11.69 11.12
N TYR A 13 -4.06 -12.01 10.63
CA TYR A 13 -5.28 -11.26 10.95
C TYR A 13 -5.55 -11.18 12.46
N ASP A 14 -5.43 -12.27 13.20
CA ASP A 14 -5.69 -12.29 14.65
C ASP A 14 -4.76 -11.33 15.42
N LYS A 15 -3.55 -11.11 14.91
CA LYS A 15 -2.58 -10.18 15.50
C LYS A 15 -2.83 -8.73 15.04
N VAL A 16 -3.45 -8.54 13.88
CA VAL A 16 -3.81 -7.23 13.32
C VAL A 16 -5.14 -6.73 13.88
N LYS A 17 -6.12 -7.61 14.09
CA LYS A 17 -7.50 -7.31 14.53
C LYS A 17 -7.56 -6.35 15.72
N PRO A 18 -6.72 -6.45 16.78
CA PRO A 18 -6.76 -5.53 17.92
C PRO A 18 -6.41 -4.07 17.58
N TYR A 19 -5.81 -3.82 16.41
CA TYR A 19 -5.45 -2.49 15.95
C TYR A 19 -6.52 -1.83 15.09
N LEU A 20 -7.49 -2.61 14.59
CA LEU A 20 -8.50 -2.15 13.64
C LEU A 20 -9.67 -1.43 14.32
N SER A 21 -10.38 -0.61 13.56
CA SER A 21 -11.64 -0.02 14.01
C SER A 21 -12.75 -1.07 14.06
N ALA A 22 -13.76 -0.86 14.90
CA ALA A 22 -14.93 -1.74 14.95
C ALA A 22 -15.64 -1.84 13.57
N GLU A 23 -15.67 -0.73 12.82
CA GLU A 23 -16.25 -0.69 11.48
C GLU A 23 -15.41 -1.49 10.46
N GLY A 24 -14.09 -1.43 10.57
CA GLY A 24 -13.17 -2.22 9.74
C GLY A 24 -13.28 -3.72 10.03
N ILE A 25 -13.33 -4.09 11.31
CA ILE A 25 -13.56 -5.49 11.73
C ILE A 25 -14.89 -6.00 11.17
N LYS A 26 -15.95 -5.20 11.31
CA LYS A 26 -17.27 -5.56 10.79
C LYS A 26 -17.25 -5.75 9.27
N ALA A 27 -16.60 -4.85 8.53
CA ALA A 27 -16.49 -4.97 7.07
C ALA A 27 -15.73 -6.26 6.67
N ILE A 28 -14.66 -6.60 7.39
CA ILE A 28 -13.91 -7.85 7.19
C ILE A 28 -14.75 -9.09 7.51
N GLU A 29 -15.53 -9.05 8.59
CA GLU A 29 -16.41 -10.16 8.98
C GLU A 29 -17.55 -10.37 7.98
N GLU A 30 -18.04 -9.31 7.35
CA GLU A 30 -19.12 -9.37 6.34
C GLU A 30 -18.62 -9.75 4.93
N GLN A 31 -17.43 -9.28 4.54
CA GLN A 31 -16.94 -9.38 3.15
C GLN A 31 -15.79 -10.38 2.98
N GLY A 32 -15.11 -10.75 4.07
CA GLY A 32 -13.86 -11.52 4.06
C GLY A 32 -12.62 -10.62 4.25
N LEU A 33 -11.47 -11.26 4.47
CA LEU A 33 -10.18 -10.56 4.67
C LEU A 33 -9.66 -9.88 3.40
N THR A 34 -10.04 -10.45 2.26
CA THR A 34 -9.77 -9.97 0.91
C THR A 34 -11.02 -10.18 0.06
N VAL A 35 -11.17 -9.37 -0.99
CA VAL A 35 -12.27 -9.46 -1.96
C VAL A 35 -11.71 -9.41 -3.38
N ILE A 36 -12.42 -10.00 -4.33
CA ILE A 36 -12.15 -9.79 -5.76
C ILE A 36 -13.00 -8.61 -6.21
N ASP A 37 -12.38 -7.60 -6.80
CA ASP A 37 -13.10 -6.45 -7.33
C ASP A 37 -13.73 -6.71 -8.71
N SER A 38 -14.33 -5.69 -9.32
CA SER A 38 -15.00 -5.80 -10.62
C SER A 38 -14.05 -6.11 -11.78
N ASP A 39 -12.75 -5.81 -11.60
CA ASP A 39 -11.72 -6.01 -12.61
C ASP A 39 -11.04 -7.39 -12.45
N GLY A 40 -11.45 -8.16 -11.43
CA GLY A 40 -10.90 -9.48 -11.12
C GLY A 40 -9.67 -9.43 -10.22
N ASP A 41 -9.32 -8.27 -9.67
CA ASP A 41 -8.14 -8.10 -8.85
C ASP A 41 -8.41 -8.45 -7.38
N LEU A 42 -7.46 -9.14 -6.75
CA LEU A 42 -7.46 -9.38 -5.31
C LEU A 42 -7.18 -8.07 -4.57
N THR A 43 -8.14 -7.62 -3.76
CA THR A 43 -8.07 -6.36 -3.02
C THR A 43 -8.50 -6.54 -1.56
N THR A 44 -8.34 -5.48 -0.76
CA THR A 44 -8.88 -5.44 0.60
C THR A 44 -10.31 -4.92 0.60
N PRO A 45 -11.21 -5.42 1.46
CA PRO A 45 -12.56 -4.89 1.59
C PRO A 45 -12.53 -3.41 2.00
N THR A 46 -13.62 -2.71 1.70
CA THR A 46 -13.78 -1.29 2.06
C THR A 46 -14.93 -1.07 3.03
N ILE A 47 -14.81 -0.04 3.86
CA ILE A 47 -15.87 0.44 4.73
C ILE A 47 -16.76 1.35 3.86
N LYS A 48 -17.95 0.85 3.49
CA LYS A 48 -18.96 1.61 2.74
C LYS A 48 -18.39 2.30 1.48
N ASN A 49 -17.53 1.62 0.72
CA ASN A 49 -16.88 2.14 -0.50
C ASN A 49 -16.05 3.40 -0.30
N ARG A 50 -15.50 3.62 0.91
CA ARG A 50 -14.67 4.78 1.20
C ARG A 50 -13.21 4.40 1.47
N GLU A 51 -12.94 3.93 2.68
CA GLU A 51 -11.60 3.58 3.12
C GLU A 51 -11.44 2.06 3.21
N CYS A 52 -10.19 1.59 3.09
CA CYS A 52 -9.83 0.19 3.33
C CYS A 52 -10.27 -0.24 4.74
N ALA A 53 -10.77 -1.46 4.89
CA ALA A 53 -11.20 -1.99 6.20
C ALA A 53 -10.04 -2.13 7.21
N TYR A 54 -8.79 -2.18 6.72
CA TYR A 54 -7.59 -2.15 7.56
C TYR A 54 -7.14 -0.72 7.90
N ALA A 55 -7.85 0.31 7.42
CA ALA A 55 -7.52 1.69 7.72
C ALA A 55 -7.99 2.07 9.13
N ILE A 56 -7.17 2.87 9.81
CA ILE A 56 -7.40 3.34 11.17
C ILE A 56 -7.14 4.84 11.23
N TYR A 57 -7.83 5.54 12.11
CA TYR A 57 -7.59 6.97 12.35
C TYR A 57 -6.87 7.17 13.68
N GLU A 58 -5.71 7.81 13.62
CA GLU A 58 -4.98 8.24 14.82
C GLU A 58 -4.76 9.74 14.76
N LYS A 59 -5.30 10.47 15.75
CA LYS A 59 -5.22 11.94 15.80
C LYS A 59 -5.69 12.62 14.49
N GLY A 60 -6.72 12.06 13.87
CA GLY A 60 -7.27 12.55 12.60
C GLY A 60 -6.48 12.15 11.34
N ILE A 61 -5.38 11.40 11.48
CA ILE A 61 -4.56 10.93 10.36
C ILE A 61 -4.94 9.49 10.03
N LEU A 62 -5.24 9.24 8.75
CA LEU A 62 -5.47 7.90 8.22
C LEU A 62 -4.15 7.11 8.21
N LYS A 63 -4.15 5.94 8.83
CA LYS A 63 -3.04 4.99 8.86
C LYS A 63 -3.52 3.59 8.52
N CYS A 64 -2.59 2.66 8.33
CA CYS A 64 -2.90 1.25 8.13
C CYS A 64 -2.67 0.48 9.42
N GLY A 65 -3.66 -0.32 9.84
CA GLY A 65 -3.57 -1.19 11.02
C GLY A 65 -2.55 -2.32 10.86
N ILE A 66 -2.36 -2.84 9.65
CA ILE A 66 -1.31 -3.83 9.34
C ILE A 66 0.06 -3.21 9.57
N GLU A 67 0.31 -2.02 9.00
CA GLU A 67 1.57 -1.28 9.21
C GLU A 67 1.81 -0.98 10.68
N LYS A 68 0.76 -0.62 11.42
CA LYS A 68 0.86 -0.38 12.86
C LYS A 68 1.29 -1.65 13.60
N ALA A 69 0.68 -2.79 13.31
CA ALA A 69 1.05 -4.06 13.92
C ALA A 69 2.51 -4.43 13.64
N TYR A 70 2.98 -4.18 12.42
CA TYR A 70 4.38 -4.35 12.03
C TYR A 70 5.34 -3.44 12.80
N LEU A 71 5.05 -2.14 12.85
CA LEU A 71 5.86 -1.15 13.57
C LEU A 71 5.91 -1.43 15.09
N MET A 72 4.93 -2.14 15.61
CA MET A 72 4.87 -2.60 17.00
C MET A 72 5.49 -3.99 17.23
N GLY A 73 6.11 -4.58 16.20
CA GLY A 73 6.76 -5.89 16.25
C GLY A 73 5.80 -7.04 16.54
N LYS A 74 4.52 -6.91 16.18
CA LYS A 74 3.54 -7.99 16.36
C LYS A 74 3.50 -8.96 15.19
N ILE A 75 3.87 -8.48 14.01
CA ILE A 75 3.89 -9.24 12.77
C ILE A 75 5.14 -8.85 11.98
N ASP A 76 5.62 -9.76 11.15
CA ASP A 76 6.80 -9.55 10.30
C ASP A 76 6.42 -9.10 8.88
N TYR A 77 5.17 -8.65 8.70
CA TYR A 77 4.61 -8.21 7.43
C TYR A 77 4.17 -6.74 7.50
N LYS A 78 4.77 -5.89 6.66
CA LYS A 78 4.58 -4.43 6.72
C LYS A 78 3.20 -3.98 6.25
N LYS A 79 2.89 -4.21 4.96
CA LYS A 79 1.59 -3.97 4.30
C LYS A 79 1.66 -4.50 2.86
N PRO A 80 0.53 -4.63 2.15
CA PRO A 80 0.53 -4.99 0.73
C PRO A 80 1.38 -4.05 -0.11
N ILE A 81 2.08 -4.60 -1.10
CA ILE A 81 3.06 -3.89 -1.93
C ILE A 81 2.38 -2.79 -2.73
N SER A 82 1.15 -3.02 -3.19
CA SER A 82 0.33 -2.01 -3.88
C SER A 82 0.08 -0.78 -2.99
N CYS A 83 -0.23 -0.99 -1.70
CA CYS A 83 -0.40 0.08 -0.74
C CYS A 83 0.94 0.76 -0.38
N HIS A 84 2.04 0.01 -0.36
CA HIS A 84 3.36 0.55 -0.03
C HIS A 84 3.95 1.38 -1.18
N LEU A 85 3.64 1.02 -2.42
CA LEU A 85 4.09 1.74 -3.62
C LEU A 85 3.27 2.99 -3.92
N TYR A 86 2.09 3.16 -3.31
CA TYR A 86 1.26 4.34 -3.54
C TYR A 86 2.05 5.63 -3.28
N PRO A 87 2.09 6.59 -4.22
CA PRO A 87 1.14 6.81 -5.33
C PRO A 87 1.49 6.15 -6.69
N ILE A 88 2.44 5.22 -6.75
CA ILE A 88 2.70 4.42 -7.95
C ILE A 88 1.80 3.18 -7.98
N ARG A 89 1.14 2.95 -9.11
CA ARG A 89 0.43 1.71 -9.46
C ARG A 89 1.19 0.95 -10.52
N ILE A 90 1.17 -0.38 -10.45
CA ILE A 90 1.82 -1.25 -11.42
C ILE A 90 0.76 -1.81 -12.37
N SER A 91 0.99 -1.68 -13.67
CA SER A 91 0.29 -2.44 -14.70
C SER A 91 1.23 -3.50 -15.26
N LYS A 92 0.84 -4.78 -15.15
CA LYS A 92 1.64 -5.91 -15.60
C LYS A 92 1.42 -6.14 -17.10
N TYR A 93 2.50 -6.18 -17.88
CA TYR A 93 2.52 -6.60 -19.29
C TYR A 93 3.36 -7.87 -19.44
N GLU A 94 3.26 -8.53 -20.60
CA GLU A 94 3.95 -9.81 -20.86
C GLU A 94 5.48 -9.76 -20.65
N HIS A 95 6.10 -8.60 -20.87
CA HIS A 95 7.56 -8.45 -20.81
C HIS A 95 8.06 -7.38 -19.84
N TYR A 96 7.16 -6.59 -19.23
CA TYR A 96 7.55 -5.50 -18.34
C TYR A 96 6.40 -5.05 -17.43
N ASP A 97 6.77 -4.36 -16.36
CA ASP A 97 5.83 -3.63 -15.50
C ASP A 97 5.83 -2.15 -15.89
N ALA A 98 4.65 -1.55 -16.09
CA ALA A 98 4.52 -0.11 -16.18
C ALA A 98 4.24 0.48 -14.80
N LEU A 99 5.12 1.38 -14.34
CA LEU A 99 4.97 2.11 -13.08
C LEU A 99 4.26 3.44 -13.36
N ASN A 100 2.99 3.52 -12.98
CA ASN A 100 2.10 4.64 -13.27
C ASN A 100 1.90 5.50 -12.03
N TYR A 101 2.19 6.80 -12.12
CA TYR A 101 1.88 7.74 -11.05
C TYR A 101 0.39 8.09 -11.07
N ASP A 102 -0.32 7.64 -10.03
CA ASP A 102 -1.75 7.84 -9.86
C ASP A 102 -2.03 9.28 -9.39
N ARG A 103 -2.85 10.00 -10.16
CA ARG A 103 -3.21 11.40 -9.87
C ARG A 103 -4.72 11.55 -9.80
N TRP A 104 -5.17 12.11 -8.69
CA TRP A 104 -6.56 12.45 -8.42
C TRP A 104 -6.65 13.76 -7.64
N ASN A 105 -7.78 14.46 -7.78
CA ASN A 105 -7.95 15.84 -7.30
C ASN A 105 -7.78 15.99 -5.77
N ILE A 106 -8.02 14.92 -5.01
CA ILE A 106 -7.89 14.92 -3.55
C ILE A 106 -6.44 14.87 -3.06
N CYS A 107 -5.47 14.58 -3.93
CA CYS A 107 -4.04 14.59 -3.60
C CYS A 107 -3.46 15.99 -3.43
N SER A 108 -4.19 17.05 -3.72
CA SER A 108 -3.67 18.42 -3.74
C SER A 108 -2.88 18.80 -2.46
N PRO A 109 -3.35 18.50 -1.23
CA PRO A 109 -2.58 18.78 -0.01
C PRO A 109 -1.29 17.95 0.12
N ALA A 110 -1.32 16.68 -0.28
CA ALA A 110 -0.15 15.80 -0.27
C ALA A 110 0.89 16.25 -1.32
N CYS A 111 0.43 16.68 -2.49
CA CYS A 111 1.28 17.25 -3.54
C CYS A 111 1.93 18.56 -3.09
N SER A 112 1.19 19.48 -2.46
CA SER A 112 1.77 20.72 -1.92
C SER A 112 2.84 20.45 -0.85
N ASN A 113 2.63 19.46 0.01
CA ASN A 113 3.64 19.05 0.99
C ASN A 113 4.86 18.40 0.31
N GLY A 114 4.65 17.55 -0.71
CA GLY A 114 5.72 16.95 -1.49
C GLY A 114 6.55 17.98 -2.27
N GLU A 115 5.89 18.97 -2.87
CA GLU A 115 6.52 20.11 -3.56
C GLU A 115 7.37 20.94 -2.59
N SER A 116 6.86 21.20 -1.39
CA SER A 116 7.63 21.88 -0.33
C SER A 116 8.85 21.10 0.13
N LEU A 117 8.81 19.77 0.12
CA LEU A 117 9.92 18.90 0.54
C LEU A 117 10.92 18.65 -0.59
N GLN A 118 10.55 18.93 -1.85
CA GLN A 118 11.34 18.69 -3.07
C GLN A 118 11.91 17.27 -3.18
N VAL A 119 11.25 16.26 -2.59
CA VAL A 119 11.70 14.87 -2.64
C VAL A 119 11.13 14.19 -3.89
N PRO A 120 11.97 13.72 -4.83
CA PRO A 120 11.50 12.95 -5.99
C PRO A 120 10.78 11.66 -5.56
N ILE A 121 9.75 11.25 -6.33
CA ILE A 121 8.94 10.06 -6.02
C ILE A 121 9.80 8.79 -5.88
N TYR A 122 10.80 8.58 -6.75
CA TYR A 122 11.66 7.41 -6.66
C TYR A 122 12.54 7.40 -5.38
N LYS A 123 12.80 8.55 -4.77
CA LYS A 123 13.48 8.64 -3.46
C LYS A 123 12.49 8.35 -2.33
N PHE A 124 11.29 8.92 -2.41
CA PHE A 124 10.21 8.66 -1.44
C PHE A 124 9.83 7.17 -1.39
N LEU A 125 9.77 6.52 -2.55
CA LEU A 125 9.42 5.11 -2.70
C LEU A 125 10.63 4.17 -2.71
N LYS A 126 11.79 4.58 -2.17
CA LYS A 126 12.99 3.73 -2.13
C LYS A 126 12.71 2.35 -1.54
N ASP A 127 12.19 2.30 -0.33
CA ASP A 127 11.91 1.06 0.38
C ASP A 127 10.92 0.13 -0.37
N PRO A 128 9.73 0.60 -0.81
CA PRO A 128 8.82 -0.26 -1.56
C PRO A 128 9.36 -0.69 -2.93
N LEU A 129 10.11 0.16 -3.63
CA LEU A 129 10.72 -0.20 -4.92
C LEU A 129 11.81 -1.27 -4.74
N ILE A 130 12.67 -1.14 -3.73
CA ILE A 130 13.65 -2.18 -3.40
C ILE A 130 12.97 -3.47 -2.99
N ARG A 131 11.90 -3.40 -2.18
CA ARG A 131 11.14 -4.59 -1.78
C ARG A 131 10.53 -5.33 -2.98
N LYS A 132 10.05 -4.61 -4.00
CA LYS A 132 9.41 -5.21 -5.18
C LYS A 132 10.42 -5.69 -6.24
N TYR A 133 11.43 -4.88 -6.55
CA TYR A 133 12.31 -5.09 -7.70
C TYR A 133 13.77 -5.39 -7.34
N GLY A 134 14.13 -5.29 -6.07
CA GLY A 134 15.49 -5.50 -5.58
C GLY A 134 16.37 -4.25 -5.62
N GLU A 135 17.47 -4.30 -4.88
CA GLU A 135 18.41 -3.19 -4.71
C GLU A 135 19.14 -2.83 -6.01
N ASP A 136 19.54 -3.83 -6.79
CA ASP A 136 20.23 -3.62 -8.07
C ASP A 136 19.36 -2.90 -9.11
N TRP A 137 18.07 -3.24 -9.16
CA TRP A 137 17.10 -2.56 -10.01
C TRP A 137 16.93 -1.10 -9.58
N TYR A 138 16.76 -0.86 -8.27
CA TYR A 138 16.63 0.49 -7.73
C TYR A 138 17.86 1.35 -8.04
N ASN A 139 19.05 0.80 -7.84
CA ASN A 139 20.30 1.50 -8.14
C ASN A 139 20.43 1.81 -9.64
N SER A 140 19.93 0.94 -10.51
CA SER A 140 19.89 1.18 -11.95
C SER A 140 18.90 2.29 -12.32
N LEU A 141 17.72 2.32 -11.69
CA LEU A 141 16.75 3.41 -11.82
C LEU A 141 17.36 4.76 -11.42
N VAL A 142 17.98 4.85 -10.23
CA VAL A 142 18.61 6.08 -9.74
C VAL A 142 19.69 6.55 -10.70
N LYS A 143 20.59 5.66 -11.13
CA LYS A 143 21.63 5.99 -12.12
C LYS A 143 21.05 6.50 -13.43
N THR A 144 19.90 5.99 -13.86
CA THR A 144 19.27 6.39 -15.13
C THR A 144 18.64 7.78 -15.00
N ILE A 145 17.97 8.05 -13.89
CA ILE A 145 17.30 9.34 -13.64
C ILE A 145 18.31 10.45 -13.36
N GLU A 146 19.36 10.20 -12.57
CA GLU A 146 20.33 11.21 -12.15
C GLU A 146 21.46 11.46 -13.16
N LYS A 147 21.54 10.67 -14.25
CA LYS A 147 22.45 10.92 -15.39
C LYS A 147 21.84 11.85 -16.45
N ILE A 148 20.59 12.25 -16.26
CA ILE A 148 19.90 13.27 -17.06
C ILE A 148 20.24 14.63 -16.46
#